data_AF-A0A2W0DLU7-F1
#
_entry.id   AF-A0A2W0DLU7-F1
#
_cell.length_a   1.000
_cell.length_b   1.000
_cell.length_c   1.000
_cell.angle_alpha   90.00
_cell.angle_beta   90.00
_cell.angle_gamma   90.00
#
_symmetry.space_group_name_H-M   'P 1'
#
loop_
_entity.id
_entity.type
_entity.pdbx_description
1 polymer ?
#
loop_
_entity_poly.entity_id
_entity_poly.type
_entity_poly.pdbx_seq_one_letter_code
_entity_poly.pdbx_strand_id
1 'polypeptide(L)'
;MDAAAAGLRRRRDGVALRRELAVRPPRAARRARRRLRAPGQPGVELPVRFDDHDRGRDAGVLIWRSGVLAFEEGDHVSGVTHTVLVEWAGEDRSSEASALSREHLPRIEGVEAVQSGTSVSTEGLEGGFHWMLVVRFRDRAALAGYLPHPEHRPVAEFIGAASARVVVFDVEDVD
;
A
#
# COMPACT_ATOMS: atom_id res chain seq x y z
N MET A 1 69.21 13.37 -31.60
CA MET A 1 70.00 12.17 -31.92
C MET A 1 70.06 11.32 -30.67
N ASP A 2 69.83 10.03 -30.84
CA ASP A 2 69.48 8.99 -29.86
C ASP A 2 70.35 8.88 -28.60
N ALA A 3 69.69 8.48 -27.51
CA ALA A 3 70.31 7.71 -26.44
C ALA A 3 69.45 6.48 -26.12
N ALA A 4 69.91 5.34 -26.59
CA ALA A 4 69.40 4.02 -26.27
C ALA A 4 69.85 3.59 -24.87
N ALA A 5 68.93 3.01 -24.09
CA ALA A 5 69.26 1.97 -23.11
C ALA A 5 68.03 1.09 -22.89
N ALA A 6 68.09 -0.10 -23.48
CA ALA A 6 67.10 -1.14 -23.37
C ALA A 6 67.44 -2.09 -22.21
N GLY A 7 66.38 -2.62 -21.58
CA GLY A 7 66.38 -3.96 -20.98
C GLY A 7 66.38 -4.00 -19.46
N LEU A 8 65.25 -4.38 -18.86
CA LEU A 8 65.03 -5.77 -18.46
C LEU A 8 63.62 -5.94 -17.87
N ARG A 9 62.80 -6.75 -18.55
CA ARG A 9 61.52 -7.25 -18.03
C ARG A 9 61.81 -8.30 -16.96
N ARG A 10 61.12 -8.24 -15.81
CA ARG A 10 60.55 -9.44 -15.17
C ARG A 10 59.25 -9.09 -14.46
N ARG A 11 58.18 -9.71 -14.95
CA ARG A 11 56.87 -9.82 -14.30
C ARG A 11 57.02 -10.62 -13.00
N ARG A 12 56.29 -10.22 -11.96
CA ARG A 12 55.89 -11.11 -10.86
C ARG A 12 54.38 -10.97 -10.68
N ASP A 13 53.68 -11.96 -11.20
CA ASP A 13 52.26 -12.18 -11.01
C ASP A 13 52.03 -12.61 -9.55
N GLY A 14 51.35 -11.77 -8.77
CA GLY A 14 50.93 -12.06 -7.40
C GLY A 14 49.51 -12.59 -7.39
N VAL A 15 49.37 -13.92 -7.45
CA VAL A 15 48.10 -14.62 -7.22
C VAL A 15 47.81 -14.61 -5.72
N ALA A 16 46.82 -13.81 -5.30
CA ALA A 16 46.30 -13.85 -3.94
C ALA A 16 45.15 -14.86 -3.85
N LEU A 17 45.45 -16.05 -3.31
CA LEU A 17 44.46 -17.01 -2.83
C LEU A 17 43.72 -16.41 -1.63
N ARG A 18 42.44 -16.05 -1.80
CA ARG A 18 41.52 -15.82 -0.68
C ARG A 18 40.66 -17.05 -0.45
N ARG A 19 40.78 -17.58 0.76
CA ARG A 19 40.07 -18.73 1.32
C ARG A 19 38.56 -18.48 1.34
N GLU A 20 37.79 -19.40 0.74
CA GLU A 20 36.35 -19.54 0.97
C GLU A 20 36.08 -19.88 2.44
N LEU A 21 35.34 -19.01 3.14
CA LEU A 21 34.66 -19.39 4.37
C LEU A 21 33.36 -20.10 3.99
N ALA A 22 33.34 -21.41 4.17
CA ALA A 22 32.12 -22.21 4.09
C ALA A 22 31.18 -21.83 5.23
N VAL A 23 30.16 -21.01 4.93
CA VAL A 23 29.04 -20.74 5.84
C VAL A 23 28.11 -21.96 5.80
N ARG A 24 28.05 -22.69 6.91
CA ARG A 24 27.08 -23.78 7.11
C ARG A 24 25.66 -23.20 7.19
N PRO A 25 24.67 -23.76 6.48
CA PRO A 25 23.29 -23.31 6.62
C PRO A 25 22.70 -23.75 7.97
N PRO A 26 21.85 -22.94 8.61
CA PRO A 26 21.13 -23.34 9.81
C PRO A 26 20.08 -24.42 9.48
N ARG A 27 20.00 -25.41 10.38
CA ARG A 27 19.08 -26.56 10.31
C ARG A 27 17.63 -26.09 10.32
N ALA A 28 16.85 -26.54 9.34
CA ALA A 28 15.41 -26.33 9.25
C ALA A 28 14.69 -26.90 10.49
N ALA A 29 14.12 -26.02 11.32
CA ALA A 29 13.22 -26.42 12.39
C ALA A 29 11.84 -26.73 11.79
N ARG A 30 11.51 -28.01 11.66
CA ARG A 30 10.14 -28.49 11.38
C ARG A 30 9.22 -28.05 12.53
N ARG A 31 8.41 -27.01 12.32
CA ARG A 31 7.25 -26.74 13.19
C ARG A 31 6.06 -27.56 12.72
N ALA A 32 5.68 -28.52 13.55
CA ALA A 32 4.48 -29.33 13.40
C ALA A 32 3.24 -28.42 13.41
N ARG A 33 2.43 -28.48 12.35
CA ARG A 33 1.09 -27.88 12.32
C ARG A 33 0.16 -28.71 13.19
N ARG A 34 -0.02 -28.31 14.45
CA ARG A 34 -1.07 -28.88 15.30
C ARG A 34 -2.38 -28.16 14.96
N ARG A 35 -3.27 -28.85 14.24
CA ARG A 35 -4.65 -28.41 14.02
C ARG A 35 -5.37 -28.46 15.37
N LEU A 36 -5.69 -27.29 15.93
CA LEU A 36 -6.67 -27.19 17.02
C LEU A 36 -8.05 -27.01 16.38
N ARG A 37 -8.89 -28.02 16.57
CA ARG A 37 -10.29 -28.06 16.18
C ARG A 37 -11.09 -27.51 17.37
N ALA A 38 -11.76 -26.37 17.20
CA ALA A 38 -12.73 -25.89 18.17
C ALA A 38 -14.12 -26.52 17.87
N PRO A 39 -14.82 -27.08 18.87
CA PRO A 39 -16.16 -27.63 18.67
C PRO A 39 -17.26 -26.58 18.93
N GLY A 40 -18.27 -26.57 18.05
CA GLY A 40 -19.67 -26.30 18.38
C GLY A 40 -20.05 -24.88 18.83
N GLN A 41 -20.50 -24.06 17.88
CA GLN A 41 -21.58 -23.10 18.09
C GLN A 41 -22.49 -23.13 16.84
N PRO A 42 -23.83 -23.14 17.02
CA PRO A 42 -24.80 -23.35 15.95
C PRO A 42 -24.90 -22.18 14.98
N GLY A 43 -25.18 -22.52 13.73
CA GLY A 43 -25.40 -21.57 12.64
C GLY A 43 -26.61 -20.69 12.90
N VAL A 44 -26.39 -19.39 12.81
CA VAL A 44 -27.46 -18.42 12.62
C VAL A 44 -27.41 -18.05 11.14
N GLU A 45 -28.25 -18.72 10.35
CA GLU A 45 -28.60 -18.27 9.01
C GLU A 45 -29.46 -17.00 9.17
N LEU A 46 -28.93 -15.86 8.73
CA LEU A 46 -29.73 -14.65 8.57
C LEU A 46 -30.36 -14.69 7.17
N PRO A 47 -31.68 -14.57 7.03
CA PRO A 47 -32.32 -14.53 5.73
C PRO A 47 -31.97 -13.22 5.01
N VAL A 48 -31.40 -13.36 3.82
CA VAL A 48 -31.45 -12.34 2.76
C VAL A 48 -32.92 -12.08 2.43
N ARG A 49 -33.44 -10.94 2.87
CA ARG A 49 -34.66 -10.35 2.34
C ARG A 49 -34.28 -9.33 1.28
N PHE A 50 -34.65 -9.64 0.04
CA PHE A 50 -34.91 -8.62 -0.97
C PHE A 50 -36.22 -7.97 -0.58
N ASP A 51 -36.18 -6.71 -0.13
CA ASP A 51 -37.35 -5.84 -0.10
C ASP A 51 -37.18 -4.81 -1.22
N ASP A 52 -37.88 -5.09 -2.31
CA ASP A 52 -38.29 -4.10 -3.29
C ASP A 52 -39.56 -3.46 -2.74
N HIS A 53 -39.43 -2.23 -2.21
CA HIS A 53 -40.58 -1.36 -2.01
C HIS A 53 -40.17 0.11 -2.06
N ASP A 54 -40.32 0.67 -3.26
CA ASP A 54 -40.84 2.01 -3.44
C ASP A 54 -42.11 2.18 -2.59
N ARG A 55 -42.03 2.98 -1.52
CA ARG A 55 -43.15 3.65 -0.86
C ARG A 55 -42.67 4.91 -0.14
N GLY A 56 -43.22 6.04 -0.58
CA GLY A 56 -43.72 7.06 0.33
C GLY A 56 -42.69 8.01 0.90
N ARG A 57 -42.39 9.08 0.15
CA ARG A 57 -41.91 10.34 0.74
C ARG A 57 -43.01 10.89 1.65
N ASP A 58 -42.93 10.64 2.95
CA ASP A 58 -43.66 11.43 3.92
C ASP A 58 -42.99 12.80 4.01
N ALA A 59 -43.56 13.73 3.25
CA ALA A 59 -43.39 15.16 3.47
C ALA A 59 -44.06 15.51 4.81
N GLY A 60 -43.31 15.36 5.90
CA GLY A 60 -43.67 15.92 7.20
C GLY A 60 -43.60 17.44 7.15
N VAL A 61 -44.67 18.07 6.65
CA VAL A 61 -44.90 19.51 6.83
C VAL A 61 -45.34 19.73 8.28
N LEU A 62 -44.41 20.17 9.12
CA LEU A 62 -44.72 20.81 10.39
C LEU A 62 -44.49 22.32 10.21
N ILE A 63 -45.58 23.05 9.94
CA ILE A 63 -45.60 24.51 9.96
C ILE A 63 -45.46 24.95 11.43
N TRP A 64 -44.24 25.34 11.81
CA TRP A 64 -43.99 26.15 13.00
C TRP A 64 -43.51 27.54 12.59
N ARG A 65 -44.00 28.53 13.33
CA ARG A 65 -43.98 29.95 12.99
C ARG A 65 -42.55 30.51 13.11
N SER A 66 -42.17 31.30 12.10
CA SER A 66 -41.01 32.20 12.02
C SER A 66 -39.63 31.54 11.87
N GLY A 67 -39.16 31.47 10.62
CA GLY A 67 -37.74 31.45 10.27
C GLY A 67 -37.11 30.07 10.13
N VAL A 68 -37.44 29.35 9.06
CA VAL A 68 -36.65 28.20 8.60
C VAL A 68 -35.41 28.75 7.89
N LEU A 69 -34.27 28.79 8.58
CA LEU A 69 -33.00 28.53 7.90
C LEU A 69 -32.99 27.03 7.65
N ALA A 70 -33.37 26.63 6.44
CA ALA A 70 -33.02 25.31 5.96
C ALA A 70 -31.50 25.35 5.84
N PHE A 71 -30.82 24.82 6.86
CA PHE A 71 -29.50 24.28 6.60
C PHE A 71 -29.80 23.05 5.76
N GLU A 72 -29.65 23.19 4.44
CA GLU A 72 -29.11 22.05 3.70
C GLU A 72 -27.82 21.74 4.44
N GLU A 73 -27.85 20.72 5.30
CA GLU A 73 -26.64 20.02 5.70
C GLU A 73 -26.14 19.46 4.38
N GLY A 74 -25.43 20.31 3.64
CA GLY A 74 -24.76 19.90 2.42
C GLY A 74 -23.96 18.70 2.87
N ASP A 75 -24.25 17.54 2.29
CA ASP A 75 -23.48 16.34 2.47
C ASP A 75 -22.03 16.76 2.20
N HIS A 76 -21.27 17.02 3.28
CA HIS A 76 -19.96 17.61 3.15
C HIS A 76 -19.13 16.50 2.54
N VAL A 77 -18.80 16.68 1.27
CA VAL A 77 -18.02 15.74 0.49
C VAL A 77 -16.57 15.88 0.96
N SER A 78 -16.27 15.27 2.12
CA SER A 78 -14.93 15.31 2.70
C SER A 78 -14.00 14.43 1.86
N GLY A 79 -12.81 14.96 1.57
CA GLY A 79 -11.75 14.20 0.92
C GLY A 79 -11.35 12.96 1.71
N VAL A 80 -10.70 12.01 1.06
CA VAL A 80 -10.18 10.82 1.74
C VAL A 80 -8.69 10.66 1.44
N THR A 81 -7.89 10.57 2.50
CA THR A 81 -6.49 10.23 2.42
C THR A 81 -6.30 8.73 2.66
N HIS A 82 -5.92 8.01 1.61
CA HIS A 82 -5.57 6.59 1.62
C HIS A 82 -4.06 6.41 1.76
N THR A 83 -3.63 5.76 2.83
CA THR A 83 -2.22 5.52 3.14
C THR A 83 -1.92 4.03 3.18
N VAL A 84 -0.87 3.61 2.47
CA VAL A 84 -0.38 2.24 2.41
C VAL A 84 1.08 2.22 2.85
N LEU A 85 1.40 1.44 3.88
CA LEU A 85 2.76 1.18 4.33
C LEU A 85 3.19 -0.23 3.92
N VAL A 86 4.39 -0.37 3.38
CA VAL A 86 4.89 -1.64 2.86
C VAL A 86 6.25 -2.02 3.46
N GLU A 87 6.30 -3.26 3.93
CA GLU A 87 7.54 -3.99 4.22
C GLU A 87 7.76 -5.00 3.09
N TRP A 88 8.91 -4.92 2.39
CA TRP A 88 9.20 -5.80 1.26
C TRP A 88 9.68 -7.18 1.69
N ALA A 89 9.26 -8.21 0.97
CA ALA A 89 9.75 -9.57 1.14
C ALA A 89 11.13 -9.73 0.47
N GLY A 90 12.19 -9.32 1.18
CA GLY A 90 13.57 -9.49 0.73
C GLY A 90 14.14 -8.24 0.06
N GLU A 91 14.24 -8.26 -1.27
CA GLU A 91 14.82 -7.12 -2.02
C GLU A 91 13.94 -5.88 -1.88
N ASP A 92 14.57 -4.71 -1.83
CA ASP A 92 13.85 -3.43 -1.86
C ASP A 92 13.20 -3.21 -3.23
N ARG A 93 11.89 -2.98 -3.24
CA ARG A 93 11.07 -2.78 -4.45
C ARG A 93 10.48 -1.37 -4.54
N SER A 94 10.98 -0.45 -3.72
CA SER A 94 10.45 0.91 -3.55
C SER A 94 10.46 1.74 -4.85
N SER A 95 11.51 1.60 -5.66
CA SER A 95 11.67 2.36 -6.90
C SER A 95 10.60 1.96 -7.92
N GLU A 96 10.43 0.65 -8.14
CA GLU A 96 9.43 0.10 -9.05
C GLU A 96 8.01 0.37 -8.57
N ALA A 97 7.74 0.23 -7.27
CA ALA A 97 6.44 0.57 -6.68
C ALA A 97 6.09 2.05 -6.92
N SER A 98 7.07 2.95 -6.76
CA SER A 98 6.87 4.38 -6.99
C SER A 98 6.67 4.71 -8.47
N ALA A 99 7.37 4.02 -9.37
CA ALA A 99 7.19 4.18 -10.81
C ALA A 99 5.78 3.77 -11.24
N LEU A 100 5.33 2.58 -10.82
CA LEU A 100 3.97 2.10 -11.10
C LEU A 100 2.90 3.03 -10.54
N SER A 101 3.06 3.47 -9.28
CA SER A 101 2.10 4.37 -8.63
C SER A 101 1.99 5.70 -9.39
N ARG A 102 3.12 6.29 -9.79
CA ARG A 102 3.16 7.55 -10.56
C ARG A 102 2.59 7.40 -11.97
N GLU A 103 2.80 6.25 -12.60
CA GLU A 103 2.33 6.00 -13.95
C GLU A 103 0.81 5.83 -14.00
N HIS A 104 0.27 5.01 -13.11
CA HIS A 104 -1.11 4.53 -13.22
C HIS A 104 -2.13 5.37 -12.45
N LEU A 105 -1.85 5.67 -11.18
CA LEU A 105 -2.87 6.18 -10.26
C LEU A 105 -3.45 7.56 -10.63
N PRO A 106 -2.66 8.52 -11.19
CA PRO A 106 -3.21 9.80 -11.63
C PRO A 106 -4.25 9.72 -12.77
N ARG A 107 -4.41 8.55 -13.41
CA ARG A 107 -5.37 8.33 -14.50
C ARG A 107 -6.78 7.99 -14.00
N ILE A 108 -6.93 7.77 -12.69
CA ILE A 108 -8.19 7.34 -12.06
C ILE A 108 -9.00 8.58 -11.70
N GLU A 109 -10.27 8.63 -12.12
CA GLU A 109 -11.15 9.74 -11.78
C GLU A 109 -11.30 9.87 -10.26
N GLY A 110 -11.14 11.10 -9.75
CA GLY A 110 -11.29 11.38 -8.32
C GLY A 110 -10.01 11.18 -7.49
N VAL A 111 -8.92 10.70 -8.09
CA VAL A 111 -7.58 10.84 -7.50
C VAL A 111 -7.09 12.28 -7.69
N GLU A 112 -6.83 12.97 -6.59
CA GLU A 112 -6.39 14.37 -6.60
C GLU A 112 -4.87 14.51 -6.39
N ALA A 113 -4.27 13.61 -5.63
CA ALA A 113 -2.82 13.58 -5.41
C ALA A 113 -2.31 12.16 -5.18
N VAL A 114 -1.07 11.91 -5.59
CA VAL A 114 -0.35 10.65 -5.37
C VAL A 114 1.06 10.98 -4.90
N GLN A 115 1.44 10.49 -3.73
CA GLN A 115 2.79 10.58 -3.20
C GLN A 115 3.29 9.20 -2.81
N SER A 116 4.53 8.87 -3.13
CA SER A 116 5.14 7.63 -2.68
C SER A 116 6.64 7.77 -2.49
N GLY A 117 7.23 6.94 -1.64
CA GLY A 117 8.67 6.93 -1.43
C GLY A 117 9.10 6.18 -0.18
N THR A 118 10.41 6.08 0.00
CA THR A 118 11.02 5.52 1.21
C THR A 118 10.95 6.51 2.38
N SER A 119 10.95 6.00 3.61
CA SER A 119 11.05 6.87 4.80
C SER A 119 12.32 7.73 4.73
N VAL A 120 12.18 9.01 5.08
CA VAL A 120 13.29 9.94 5.36
C VAL A 120 13.30 10.38 6.83
N SER A 121 12.46 9.75 7.67
CA SER A 121 12.44 10.06 9.10
C SER A 121 13.77 9.70 9.75
N THR A 122 14.19 10.51 10.72
CA THR A 122 15.39 10.29 11.52
C THR A 122 15.08 9.66 12.88
N GLU A 123 13.80 9.40 13.16
CA GLU A 123 13.34 8.91 14.46
C GLU A 123 13.52 7.39 14.63
N GLY A 124 13.65 6.64 13.52
CA GLY A 124 13.86 5.19 13.57
C GLY A 124 12.63 4.40 14.06
N LEU A 125 11.43 4.97 13.91
CA LEU A 125 10.16 4.42 14.40
C LEU A 125 9.28 3.86 13.28
N GLU A 126 9.86 3.57 12.12
CA GLU A 126 9.13 3.07 10.95
C GLU A 126 8.50 1.68 11.16
N GLY A 127 8.85 0.97 12.24
CA GLY A 127 8.21 -0.29 12.58
C GLY A 127 8.41 -1.41 11.55
N GLY A 128 9.50 -1.33 10.76
CA GLY A 128 9.83 -2.26 9.69
C GLY A 128 9.20 -1.92 8.33
N PHE A 129 8.46 -0.82 8.21
CA PHE A 129 7.96 -0.36 6.91
C PHE A 129 9.00 0.53 6.23
N HIS A 130 9.32 0.26 4.97
CA HIS A 130 10.41 0.93 4.27
C HIS A 130 9.89 1.93 3.24
N TRP A 131 8.65 1.75 2.79
CA TRP A 131 8.02 2.51 1.73
C TRP A 131 6.57 2.82 2.04
N MET A 132 6.10 3.98 1.58
CA MET A 132 4.72 4.42 1.71
C MET A 132 4.15 4.88 0.37
N LEU A 133 2.85 4.65 0.18
CA LEU A 133 1.99 5.29 -0.82
C LEU A 133 0.91 6.07 -0.08
N VAL A 134 0.69 7.32 -0.50
CA VAL A 134 -0.41 8.17 -0.05
C VAL A 134 -1.16 8.63 -1.29
N VAL A 135 -2.47 8.38 -1.31
CA VAL A 135 -3.38 8.83 -2.37
C VAL A 135 -4.45 9.69 -1.72
N ARG A 136 -4.63 10.91 -2.23
CA ARG A 136 -5.75 11.77 -1.84
C ARG A 136 -6.87 11.60 -2.86
N PHE A 137 -8.07 11.32 -2.38
CA PHE A 137 -9.29 11.24 -3.15
C PHE A 137 -10.19 12.43 -2.87
N ARG A 138 -10.97 12.82 -3.88
CA ARG A 138 -12.03 13.82 -3.78
C ARG A 138 -13.01 13.49 -2.67
N ASP A 139 -13.37 12.20 -2.54
CA ASP A 139 -14.38 11.68 -1.63
C ASP A 139 -14.36 10.16 -1.47
N ARG A 140 -15.25 9.63 -0.61
CA ARG A 140 -15.41 8.18 -0.40
C ARG A 140 -15.84 7.42 -1.67
N ALA A 141 -16.62 8.04 -2.56
CA ALA A 141 -17.06 7.39 -3.79
C ALA A 141 -15.90 7.23 -4.79
N ALA A 142 -15.00 8.20 -4.86
CA ALA A 142 -13.75 8.11 -5.61
C ALA A 142 -12.84 6.99 -5.10
N LEU A 143 -12.67 6.85 -3.78
CA LEU A 143 -11.95 5.70 -3.20
C LEU A 143 -12.63 4.37 -3.56
N ALA A 144 -13.95 4.29 -3.48
CA ALA A 144 -14.69 3.08 -3.85
C ALA A 144 -14.51 2.71 -5.34
N GLY A 145 -14.50 3.70 -6.23
CA GLY A 145 -14.23 3.52 -7.66
C GLY A 145 -12.78 3.13 -7.98
N TYR A 146 -11.83 3.60 -7.18
CA TYR A 146 -10.41 3.27 -7.28
C TYR A 146 -10.09 1.80 -7.02
N LEU A 147 -10.70 1.19 -6.00
CA LEU A 147 -10.34 -0.16 -5.55
C LEU A 147 -10.44 -1.24 -6.66
N PRO A 148 -11.52 -1.33 -7.46
CA PRO A 148 -11.60 -2.28 -8.58
C PRO A 148 -10.98 -1.74 -9.89
N HIS A 149 -10.44 -0.53 -9.92
CA HIS A 149 -10.07 0.15 -11.15
C HIS A 149 -8.93 -0.57 -11.90
N PRO A 150 -8.99 -0.70 -13.24
CA PRO A 150 -7.94 -1.37 -14.01
C PRO A 150 -6.56 -0.70 -13.90
N GLU A 151 -6.49 0.61 -13.69
CA GLU A 151 -5.22 1.32 -13.41
C GLU A 151 -4.72 1.11 -11.97
N HIS A 152 -5.57 0.79 -11.01
CA HIS A 152 -5.12 0.45 -9.65
C HIS A 152 -4.48 -0.95 -9.61
N ARG A 153 -5.01 -1.89 -10.39
CA ARG A 153 -4.63 -3.31 -10.34
C ARG A 153 -3.12 -3.57 -10.52
N PRO A 154 -2.38 -2.96 -11.47
CA PRO A 154 -0.94 -3.16 -11.60
C PRO A 154 -0.16 -2.81 -10.33
N VAL A 155 -0.57 -1.73 -9.64
CA VAL A 155 0.06 -1.29 -8.39
C VAL A 155 -0.26 -2.26 -7.26
N ALA A 156 -1.53 -2.65 -7.12
CA ALA A 156 -1.99 -3.59 -6.09
C ALA A 156 -1.35 -4.98 -6.24
N GLU A 157 -1.28 -5.50 -7.45
CA GLU A 157 -0.67 -6.81 -7.76
C GLU A 157 0.83 -6.78 -7.47
N PHE A 158 1.53 -5.72 -7.87
CA PHE A 158 2.95 -5.57 -7.58
C PHE A 158 3.23 -5.55 -6.08
N ILE A 159 2.53 -4.69 -5.33
CA ILE A 159 2.70 -4.58 -3.87
C ILE A 159 2.33 -5.90 -3.19
N GLY A 160 1.21 -6.51 -3.57
CA GLY A 160 0.75 -7.78 -3.00
C GLY A 160 1.73 -8.94 -3.22
N ALA A 161 2.36 -9.01 -4.40
CA ALA A 161 3.33 -10.05 -4.71
C ALA A 161 4.71 -9.84 -4.04
N ALA A 162 5.10 -8.58 -3.84
CA ALA A 162 6.43 -8.21 -3.35
C ALA A 162 6.50 -7.97 -1.84
N SER A 163 5.38 -7.82 -1.14
CA SER A 163 5.35 -7.45 0.27
C SER A 163 5.44 -8.65 1.22
N ALA A 164 6.14 -8.45 2.34
CA ALA A 164 6.04 -9.32 3.52
C ALA A 164 4.87 -8.89 4.41
N ARG A 165 4.66 -7.57 4.55
CA ARG A 165 3.55 -6.96 5.29
C ARG A 165 3.06 -5.71 4.59
N VAL A 166 1.75 -5.47 4.69
CA VAL A 166 1.07 -4.26 4.23
C VAL A 166 0.15 -3.76 5.34
N VAL A 167 0.15 -2.45 5.58
CA VAL A 167 -0.81 -1.77 6.45
C VAL A 167 -1.49 -0.68 5.65
N VAL A 168 -2.81 -0.56 5.79
CA VAL A 168 -3.62 0.42 5.07
C VAL A 168 -4.46 1.21 6.06
N PHE A 169 -4.50 2.54 5.90
CA PHE A 169 -5.40 3.43 6.62
C PHE A 169 -6.08 4.37 5.63
N ASP A 170 -7.39 4.53 5.81
CA ASP A 170 -8.18 5.55 5.13
C ASP A 170 -8.66 6.54 6.19
N VAL A 171 -8.41 7.82 5.96
CA VAL A 171 -8.80 8.91 6.87
C VAL A 171 -9.56 9.95 6.07
N GLU A 172 -10.69 10.41 6.61
CA GLU A 172 -11.39 11.55 6.04
C GLU A 172 -10.64 12.84 6.35
N ASP A 173 -10.53 13.69 5.33
CA ASP A 173 -9.99 15.02 5.49
C ASP A 173 -10.96 15.84 6.35
N VAL A 174 -10.45 16.53 7.35
CA VAL A 174 -11.24 17.47 8.15
C VAL A 174 -11.51 18.72 7.33
N ASP A 175 -12.77 19.18 7.35
CA ASP A 175 -13.22 20.43 6.71
C ASP A 175 -12.48 21.68 7.23
#